data_AF-A0A0A1DP56-F1
#
_entry.id   AF-A0A0A1DP56-F1
#
_cell.length_a   1.000
_cell.length_b   1.000
_cell.length_c   1.000
_cell.angle_alpha   90.00
_cell.angle_beta   90.00
_cell.angle_gamma   90.00
#
_symmetry.space_group_name_H-M   'P 1'
#
loop_
_entity.id
_entity.type
_entity.pdbx_description
1 polymer ?
#
loop_
_entity_poly.entity_id
_entity_poly.type
_entity_poly.pdbx_seq_one_letter_code
_entity_poly.pdbx_strand_id
1 'polypeptide(L)'
;MIARHASRIVDEFIESGSADLVEVLTNPLPSAVTLDWIGFPEEDWKRIGRPIHDVFTSEPGSERAQRAYEGMAYMEKRLAELITERRAHPQDDVISRLLEERKADGSEFTDAELFSVIGIAITGGVDTTTSLTGSVLVHLDEHPEMRQQLIDAPDLLIDGTDEFLRRYGSVTAMSRTTTTDTEIGGCPVSAGERVLVPWFAANHDPEVFSEPHEVRLDRDASRHLTFGVGTHRCPGAHLARAMFQEMIHQVLTRMPDYKVDTENVVGYASRGNHMGWDVIPATFTPGPRVGDQVDQFTSASGGSNETYDVVLDAVDLVAEDVVAVTVRAADGGVLPAWEPGAHLEVRLPSGRLRQYSLCGIPDDGASYRIGVLREAEGRGGSAELHEIAVAGRELTVRGPRNHFPLVAADDYLLVAGGIGVTPILAMARSIAARGGTARVVYGGRSRATMAFADELSALPGIRVDLVPQDEHGFPDLKGAIEASAPGTAIYCCGPGGMIAEMQRLCEELDRRADLHVERFAASDEMEARLTSTEGNTPFQVELARTGVTVDVPVDKRLIEAVREVVPGIAYDCEKGFCGSCETRVLEGTPDHRDEVLSEAEQATGRSIMICVSRSCTPKLVLDL
;
A
#
# COMPACT_ATOMS: atom_id res chain seq x y z
N MET A 1 -8.92 11.17 -13.20
CA MET A 1 -10.38 11.36 -13.00
C MET A 1 -10.68 11.81 -11.57
N ILE A 2 -10.25 11.07 -10.54
CA ILE A 2 -10.48 11.42 -9.11
C ILE A 2 -9.98 12.82 -8.75
N ALA A 3 -8.70 13.14 -8.99
CA ALA A 3 -8.11 14.45 -8.68
C ALA A 3 -8.86 15.64 -9.32
N ARG A 4 -9.35 15.45 -10.56
CA ARG A 4 -10.15 16.46 -11.26
C ARG A 4 -11.46 16.73 -10.52
N HIS A 5 -12.20 15.68 -10.13
CA HIS A 5 -13.42 15.85 -9.34
C HIS A 5 -13.13 16.45 -7.97
N ALA A 6 -12.07 16.00 -7.30
CA ALA A 6 -11.68 16.51 -5.99
C ALA A 6 -11.36 18.01 -6.04
N SER A 7 -10.56 18.43 -7.02
CA SER A 7 -10.25 19.84 -7.22
C SER A 7 -11.50 20.70 -7.44
N ARG A 8 -12.36 20.30 -8.39
CA ARG A 8 -13.59 21.05 -8.70
C ARG A 8 -14.49 21.18 -7.49
N ILE A 9 -14.64 20.11 -6.72
CA ILE A 9 -15.46 20.09 -5.51
C ILE A 9 -14.87 21.03 -4.44
N VAL A 10 -13.56 20.96 -4.19
CA VAL A 10 -12.91 21.88 -3.24
C VAL A 10 -13.01 23.34 -3.71
N ASP A 11 -12.89 23.61 -5.01
CA ASP A 11 -13.09 24.94 -5.60
C ASP A 11 -14.49 25.53 -5.38
N GLU A 12 -15.52 24.69 -5.18
CA GLU A 12 -16.88 25.19 -4.93
C GLU A 12 -16.99 25.88 -3.56
N PHE A 13 -16.15 25.53 -2.57
CA PHE A 13 -16.28 26.03 -1.19
C PHE A 13 -15.01 26.64 -0.58
N ILE A 14 -13.82 26.48 -1.17
CA ILE A 14 -12.55 26.93 -0.57
C ILE A 14 -12.48 28.42 -0.23
N GLU A 15 -13.26 29.27 -0.90
CA GLU A 15 -13.29 30.73 -0.66
C GLU A 15 -14.19 31.13 0.52
N SER A 16 -15.03 30.23 1.05
CA SER A 16 -16.00 30.56 2.11
C SER A 16 -15.37 30.67 3.50
N GLY A 17 -14.25 29.97 3.73
CA GLY A 17 -13.59 29.83 5.03
C GLY A 17 -14.36 28.99 6.06
N SER A 18 -15.51 28.43 5.69
CA SER A 18 -16.28 27.51 6.53
C SER A 18 -17.25 26.66 5.71
N ALA A 19 -17.43 25.40 6.11
CA ALA A 19 -18.34 24.48 5.44
C ALA A 19 -18.66 23.26 6.34
N ASP A 20 -19.73 22.52 6.00
CA ASP A 20 -19.89 21.14 6.47
C ASP A 20 -19.14 20.19 5.52
N LEU A 21 -18.04 19.59 6.01
CA LEU A 21 -17.18 18.72 5.21
C LEU A 21 -17.89 17.43 4.73
N VAL A 22 -19.00 17.04 5.35
CA VAL A 22 -19.85 15.95 4.83
C VAL A 22 -20.59 16.41 3.58
N GLU A 23 -21.29 17.54 3.69
CA GLU A 23 -22.10 18.10 2.62
C GLU A 23 -21.28 18.53 1.40
N VAL A 24 -20.10 19.12 1.60
CA VAL A 24 -19.35 19.77 0.51
C VAL A 24 -18.19 18.94 -0.05
N LEU A 25 -17.71 17.92 0.65
CA LEU A 25 -16.52 17.17 0.22
C LEU A 25 -16.73 15.66 0.27
N THR A 26 -16.91 15.11 1.47
CA THR A 26 -16.79 13.66 1.67
C THR A 26 -17.96 12.88 1.09
N ASN A 27 -19.16 13.46 0.95
CA ASN A 27 -20.26 12.85 0.19
C ASN A 27 -20.24 13.18 -1.31
N PRO A 28 -20.03 14.45 -1.73
CA PRO A 28 -19.95 14.79 -3.16
C PRO A 28 -18.89 14.04 -3.95
N LEU A 29 -17.66 13.90 -3.43
CA LEU A 29 -16.58 13.33 -4.24
C LEU A 29 -16.79 11.84 -4.54
N PRO A 30 -17.05 10.95 -3.55
CA PRO A 30 -17.31 9.55 -3.85
C PRO A 30 -18.53 9.36 -4.76
N SER A 31 -19.55 10.21 -4.62
CA SER A 31 -20.73 10.23 -5.50
C SER A 31 -20.36 10.55 -6.95
N ALA A 32 -19.66 11.67 -7.17
CA ALA A 32 -19.27 12.11 -8.50
C ALA A 32 -18.32 11.11 -9.19
N VAL A 33 -17.30 10.64 -8.46
CA VAL A 33 -16.31 9.68 -8.99
C VAL A 33 -16.95 8.33 -9.31
N THR A 34 -17.77 7.78 -8.42
CA THR A 34 -18.40 6.46 -8.62
C THR A 34 -19.36 6.48 -9.81
N LEU A 35 -20.15 7.55 -9.94
CA LEU A 35 -21.10 7.69 -11.04
C LEU A 35 -20.41 7.95 -12.39
N ASP A 36 -19.38 8.81 -12.43
CA ASP A 36 -18.54 9.02 -13.62
C ASP A 36 -17.86 7.71 -14.05
N TRP A 37 -17.27 6.97 -13.11
CA TRP A 37 -16.65 5.67 -13.37
C TRP A 37 -17.62 4.65 -13.98
N ILE A 38 -18.88 4.65 -13.50
CA ILE A 38 -19.90 3.73 -13.99
C ILE A 38 -20.41 4.12 -15.39
N GLY A 39 -20.39 5.41 -15.72
CA GLY A 39 -20.89 5.93 -17.00
C GLY A 39 -22.15 6.79 -16.89
N PHE A 40 -22.47 7.28 -15.69
CA PHE A 40 -23.54 8.25 -15.50
C PHE A 40 -23.07 9.66 -15.91
N PRO A 41 -23.95 10.49 -16.48
CA PRO A 41 -23.68 11.92 -16.68
C PRO A 41 -23.35 12.65 -15.37
N GLU A 42 -22.48 13.66 -15.46
CA GLU A 42 -22.00 14.43 -14.31
C GLU A 42 -23.15 15.11 -13.53
N GLU A 43 -24.24 15.52 -14.18
CA GLU A 43 -25.38 16.14 -13.50
C GLU A 43 -26.14 15.20 -12.54
N ASP A 44 -26.01 13.88 -12.71
CA ASP A 44 -26.81 12.91 -11.98
C ASP A 44 -26.34 12.74 -10.53
N TRP A 45 -25.06 13.00 -10.22
CA TRP A 45 -24.54 12.77 -8.88
C TRP A 45 -25.23 13.62 -7.81
N LYS A 46 -25.61 14.87 -8.12
CA LYS A 46 -26.31 15.75 -7.18
C LYS A 46 -27.69 15.21 -6.79
N ARG A 47 -28.32 14.43 -7.68
CA ARG A 47 -29.64 13.82 -7.46
C ARG A 47 -29.57 12.45 -6.80
N ILE A 48 -28.41 11.80 -6.83
CA ILE A 48 -28.22 10.42 -6.38
C ILE A 48 -27.40 10.36 -5.08
N GLY A 49 -26.35 11.17 -4.93
CA GLY A 49 -25.38 11.11 -3.84
C GLY A 49 -25.99 11.29 -2.45
N ARG A 50 -26.77 12.37 -2.25
CA ARG A 50 -27.43 12.62 -0.96
C ARG A 50 -28.51 11.57 -0.64
N PRO A 51 -29.38 11.16 -1.57
CA PRO A 51 -30.30 10.04 -1.32
C PRO A 51 -29.61 8.73 -0.92
N ILE A 52 -28.47 8.36 -1.53
CA ILE A 52 -27.73 7.16 -1.13
C ILE A 52 -27.24 7.27 0.31
N HIS A 53 -26.64 8.41 0.67
CA HIS A 53 -26.21 8.66 2.05
C HIS A 53 -27.38 8.55 3.02
N ASP A 54 -28.53 9.13 2.66
CA ASP A 54 -29.76 9.09 3.44
C ASP A 54 -30.30 7.65 3.61
N VAL A 55 -30.07 6.72 2.67
CA VAL A 55 -30.44 5.30 2.82
C VAL A 55 -29.75 4.67 4.04
N PHE A 56 -28.49 5.06 4.33
CA PHE A 56 -27.72 4.51 5.44
C PHE A 56 -27.94 5.25 6.76
N THR A 57 -28.26 6.54 6.72
CA THR A 57 -28.26 7.41 7.89
C THR A 57 -29.64 7.79 8.41
N SER A 58 -30.68 7.73 7.57
CA SER A 58 -32.02 8.19 7.95
C SER A 58 -32.80 7.20 8.80
N GLU A 59 -33.62 7.73 9.71
CA GLU A 59 -34.55 6.91 10.48
C GLU A 59 -35.67 6.36 9.57
N PRO A 60 -36.02 5.06 9.66
CA PRO A 60 -37.11 4.48 8.89
C PRO A 60 -38.43 5.25 9.09
N GLY A 61 -39.05 5.65 7.99
CA GLY A 61 -40.32 6.40 8.00
C GLY A 61 -40.19 7.92 8.12
N SER A 62 -38.98 8.46 8.25
CA SER A 62 -38.73 9.91 8.20
C SER A 62 -38.90 10.51 6.80
N GLU A 63 -39.09 11.83 6.68
CA GLU A 63 -39.08 12.53 5.38
C GLU A 63 -37.75 12.33 4.64
N ARG A 64 -36.65 12.18 5.38
CA ARG A 64 -35.33 11.90 4.83
C ARG A 64 -35.27 10.50 4.20
N ALA A 65 -35.83 9.49 4.87
CA ALA A 65 -35.98 8.15 4.31
C ALA A 65 -36.87 8.16 3.05
N GLN A 66 -37.91 9.00 3.01
CA GLN A 66 -38.74 9.14 1.81
C GLN A 66 -37.95 9.73 0.62
N ARG A 67 -37.16 10.79 0.84
CA ARG A 67 -36.27 11.35 -0.20
C ARG A 67 -35.22 10.35 -0.67
N ALA A 68 -34.69 9.54 0.23
CA ALA A 68 -33.83 8.41 -0.12
C ALA A 68 -34.51 7.46 -1.12
N TYR A 69 -35.74 7.02 -0.84
CA TYR A 69 -36.50 6.15 -1.75
C TYR A 69 -36.78 6.80 -3.12
N GLU A 70 -37.09 8.10 -3.15
CA GLU A 70 -37.30 8.85 -4.40
C GLU A 70 -36.01 8.92 -5.24
N GLY A 71 -34.86 9.15 -4.60
CA GLY A 71 -33.56 9.12 -5.26
C GLY A 71 -33.17 7.73 -5.76
N MET A 72 -33.49 6.68 -5.01
CA MET A 72 -33.25 5.30 -5.47
C MET A 72 -34.11 4.95 -6.68
N ALA A 73 -35.39 5.35 -6.69
CA ALA A 73 -36.26 5.17 -7.85
C ALA A 73 -35.77 5.97 -9.08
N TYR A 74 -35.23 7.18 -8.87
CA TYR A 74 -34.57 7.93 -9.94
C TYR A 74 -33.36 7.18 -10.50
N MET A 75 -32.50 6.67 -9.62
CA MET A 75 -31.31 5.90 -10.00
C MET A 75 -31.67 4.67 -10.82
N GLU A 76 -32.66 3.88 -10.38
CA GLU A 76 -33.15 2.70 -11.10
C GLU A 76 -33.64 3.06 -12.51
N LYS A 77 -34.48 4.10 -12.62
CA LYS A 77 -34.97 4.59 -13.91
C LYS A 77 -33.82 5.03 -14.81
N ARG A 78 -32.88 5.82 -14.28
CA ARG A 78 -31.76 6.36 -15.04
C ARG A 78 -30.83 5.26 -15.53
N LEU A 79 -30.58 4.26 -14.69
CA LEU A 79 -29.78 3.10 -15.05
C LEU A 79 -30.44 2.30 -16.19
N ALA A 80 -31.77 2.19 -16.20
CA ALA A 80 -32.47 1.48 -17.28
C ALA A 80 -32.32 2.18 -18.62
N GLU A 81 -32.39 3.51 -18.62
CA GLU A 81 -32.14 4.35 -19.79
C GLU A 81 -30.70 4.17 -20.29
N LEU A 82 -29.72 4.22 -19.39
CA LEU A 82 -28.30 4.06 -19.73
C LEU A 82 -28.00 2.66 -20.28
N ILE A 83 -28.51 1.59 -19.67
CA ILE A 83 -28.33 0.22 -20.18
C ILE A 83 -28.89 0.11 -21.61
N THR A 84 -30.08 0.68 -21.86
CA THR A 84 -30.69 0.69 -23.20
C THR A 84 -29.82 1.47 -24.19
N GLU A 85 -29.31 2.63 -23.79
CA GLU A 85 -28.43 3.46 -24.61
C GLU A 85 -27.13 2.72 -24.94
N ARG A 86 -26.50 2.05 -23.96
CA ARG A 86 -25.22 1.37 -24.12
C ARG A 86 -25.29 0.08 -24.90
N ARG A 87 -26.44 -0.60 -24.91
CA ARG A 87 -26.72 -1.69 -25.85
C ARG A 87 -26.68 -1.22 -27.30
N ALA A 88 -27.13 0.02 -27.56
CA ALA A 88 -27.15 0.60 -28.91
C ALA A 88 -25.83 1.30 -29.28
N HIS A 89 -25.20 1.96 -28.31
CA HIS A 89 -23.99 2.77 -28.49
C HIS A 89 -23.03 2.52 -27.31
N PRO A 90 -22.19 1.47 -27.39
CA PRO A 90 -21.19 1.19 -26.37
C PRO A 90 -20.21 2.36 -26.20
N GLN A 91 -19.78 2.61 -24.96
CA GLN A 91 -18.71 3.56 -24.63
C GLN A 91 -17.67 2.86 -23.74
N ASP A 92 -16.63 3.59 -23.30
CA ASP A 92 -15.59 3.05 -22.44
C ASP A 92 -15.92 3.28 -20.95
N ASP A 93 -16.86 2.49 -20.41
CA ASP A 93 -17.20 2.47 -18.98
C ASP A 93 -17.80 1.16 -18.50
N VAL A 94 -18.08 1.09 -17.19
CA VAL A 94 -18.53 -0.14 -16.51
C VAL A 94 -19.83 -0.68 -17.09
N ILE A 95 -20.81 0.16 -17.45
CA ILE A 95 -22.07 -0.34 -18.02
C ILE A 95 -21.80 -1.07 -19.34
N SER A 96 -21.03 -0.46 -20.23
CA SER A 96 -20.67 -1.07 -21.51
C SER A 96 -19.83 -2.34 -21.32
N ARG A 97 -18.88 -2.36 -20.39
CA ARG A 97 -18.09 -3.56 -20.07
C ARG A 97 -18.97 -4.70 -19.54
N LEU A 98 -19.87 -4.44 -18.60
CA LEU A 98 -20.76 -5.47 -18.04
C LEU A 98 -21.73 -6.04 -19.09
N LEU A 99 -22.10 -5.26 -20.10
CA LEU A 99 -22.91 -5.74 -21.23
C LEU A 99 -22.13 -6.66 -22.19
N GLU A 100 -20.81 -6.51 -22.26
CA GLU A 100 -19.91 -7.38 -23.05
C GLU A 100 -19.63 -8.71 -22.35
N GLU A 101 -19.71 -8.73 -21.02
CA GLU A 101 -19.50 -9.95 -20.23
C GLU A 101 -20.55 -11.03 -20.49
N ARG A 102 -20.16 -12.28 -20.30
CA ARG A 102 -21.02 -13.46 -20.48
C ARG A 102 -20.95 -14.37 -19.27
N LYS A 103 -22.06 -15.04 -18.97
CA LYS A 103 -22.10 -16.09 -17.95
C LYS A 103 -21.25 -17.28 -18.38
N ALA A 104 -20.95 -18.19 -17.44
CA ALA A 104 -20.19 -19.40 -17.71
C ALA A 104 -20.82 -20.30 -18.80
N ASP A 105 -22.14 -20.22 -19.00
CA ASP A 105 -22.88 -20.93 -20.05
C ASP A 105 -22.96 -20.16 -21.39
N GLY A 106 -22.30 -19.01 -21.48
CA GLY A 106 -22.30 -18.13 -22.65
C GLY A 106 -23.52 -17.22 -22.77
N SER A 107 -24.49 -17.29 -21.85
CA SER A 107 -25.66 -16.40 -21.87
C SER A 107 -25.34 -14.98 -21.41
N GLU A 108 -26.15 -14.02 -21.85
CA GLU A 108 -26.06 -12.62 -21.42
C GLU A 108 -26.61 -12.44 -20.00
N PHE A 109 -26.09 -11.44 -19.28
CA PHE A 109 -26.71 -10.97 -18.05
C PHE A 109 -28.06 -10.31 -18.35
N THR A 110 -29.05 -10.62 -17.52
CA THR A 110 -30.37 -9.99 -17.59
C THR A 110 -30.30 -8.56 -17.07
N ASP A 111 -31.23 -7.70 -17.51
CA ASP A 111 -31.29 -6.32 -17.01
C ASP A 111 -31.43 -6.29 -15.48
N ALA A 112 -32.18 -7.21 -14.88
CA ALA A 112 -32.30 -7.33 -13.42
C ALA A 112 -30.98 -7.64 -12.71
N GLU A 113 -30.15 -8.52 -13.29
CA GLU A 113 -28.82 -8.83 -12.76
C GLU A 113 -27.88 -7.63 -12.88
N LEU A 114 -27.89 -6.95 -14.03
CA LEU A 114 -27.11 -5.73 -14.26
C LEU A 114 -27.52 -4.61 -13.30
N PHE A 115 -28.83 -4.40 -13.11
CA PHE A 115 -29.35 -3.46 -12.12
C PHE A 115 -28.84 -3.78 -10.72
N SER A 116 -28.89 -5.04 -10.32
CA SER A 116 -28.46 -5.44 -8.99
C SER A 116 -26.95 -5.20 -8.78
N VAL A 117 -26.11 -5.57 -9.75
CA VAL A 117 -24.65 -5.42 -9.64
C VAL A 117 -24.25 -3.94 -9.66
N ILE A 118 -24.79 -3.16 -10.60
CA ILE A 118 -24.46 -1.74 -10.74
C ILE A 118 -25.02 -0.95 -9.55
N GLY A 119 -26.23 -1.27 -9.07
CA GLY A 119 -26.81 -0.66 -7.88
C GLY A 119 -25.97 -0.90 -6.63
N ILE A 120 -25.43 -2.11 -6.44
CA ILE A 120 -24.50 -2.42 -5.34
C ILE A 120 -23.19 -1.64 -5.50
N ALA A 121 -22.65 -1.52 -6.72
CA ALA A 121 -21.43 -0.76 -6.97
C ALA A 121 -21.61 0.74 -6.64
N ILE A 122 -22.74 1.34 -7.02
CA ILE A 122 -23.07 2.72 -6.69
C ILE A 122 -23.22 2.89 -5.18
N THR A 123 -24.11 2.13 -4.55
CA THR A 123 -24.38 2.28 -3.11
C THR A 123 -23.16 2.00 -2.24
N GLY A 124 -22.35 1.00 -2.61
CA GLY A 124 -21.10 0.67 -1.92
C GLY A 124 -19.99 1.71 -2.11
N GLY A 125 -19.89 2.34 -3.28
CA GLY A 125 -18.82 3.30 -3.61
C GLY A 125 -18.98 4.67 -2.94
N VAL A 126 -20.21 5.05 -2.57
CA VAL A 126 -20.54 6.39 -2.05
C VAL A 126 -20.33 6.50 -0.54
N ASP A 127 -21.15 5.82 0.27
CA ASP A 127 -21.27 6.14 1.70
C ASP A 127 -20.10 5.61 2.54
N THR A 128 -19.51 4.48 2.14
CA THR A 128 -18.38 3.87 2.86
C THR A 128 -17.15 4.76 2.82
N THR A 129 -16.82 5.32 1.65
CA THR A 129 -15.72 6.27 1.45
C THR A 129 -16.00 7.61 2.12
N THR A 130 -17.26 8.08 2.09
CA THR A 130 -17.72 9.28 2.81
C THR A 130 -17.38 9.16 4.31
N SER A 131 -17.82 8.05 4.91
CA SER A 131 -17.68 7.77 6.34
C SER A 131 -16.23 7.65 6.79
N LEU A 132 -15.40 6.93 6.02
CA LEU A 132 -13.97 6.78 6.29
C LEU A 132 -13.28 8.15 6.30
N THR A 133 -13.46 8.92 5.23
CA THR A 133 -12.77 10.20 5.05
C THR A 133 -13.20 11.20 6.12
N GLY A 134 -14.50 11.31 6.39
CA GLY A 134 -15.01 12.18 7.45
C GLY A 134 -14.43 11.82 8.83
N SER A 135 -14.35 10.53 9.15
CA SER A 135 -13.79 10.07 10.43
C SER A 135 -12.30 10.40 10.58
N VAL A 136 -11.53 10.26 9.49
CA VAL A 136 -10.10 10.62 9.48
C VAL A 136 -9.89 12.12 9.58
N LEU A 137 -10.72 12.94 8.93
CA LEU A 137 -10.64 14.40 9.05
C LEU A 137 -10.89 14.89 10.49
N VAL A 138 -11.85 14.29 11.19
CA VAL A 138 -12.06 14.55 12.62
C VAL A 138 -10.84 14.11 13.43
N HIS A 139 -10.31 12.91 13.18
CA HIS A 139 -9.13 12.41 13.87
C HIS A 139 -7.89 13.32 13.69
N LEU A 140 -7.63 13.79 12.47
CA LEU A 140 -6.47 14.64 12.16
C LEU A 140 -6.60 16.05 12.76
N ASP A 141 -7.81 16.55 13.06
CA ASP A 141 -7.95 17.79 13.81
C ASP A 141 -7.65 17.60 15.31
N GLU A 142 -8.00 16.43 15.86
CA GLU A 142 -7.66 16.03 17.24
C GLU A 142 -6.16 15.71 17.41
N HIS A 143 -5.44 15.38 16.32
CA HIS A 143 -4.04 14.94 16.31
C HIS A 143 -3.19 15.83 15.36
N PRO A 144 -2.96 17.11 15.71
CA PRO A 144 -2.30 18.07 14.84
C PRO A 144 -0.86 17.68 14.48
N GLU A 145 -0.17 16.92 15.32
CA GLU A 145 1.16 16.38 15.03
C GLU A 145 1.15 15.36 13.89
N MET A 146 0.18 14.45 13.85
CA MET A 146 0.02 13.48 12.76
C MET A 146 -0.40 14.19 11.47
N ARG A 147 -1.29 15.17 11.59
CA ARG A 147 -1.67 16.03 10.48
C ARG A 147 -0.46 16.75 9.89
N GLN A 148 0.41 17.32 10.74
CA GLN A 148 1.63 17.98 10.28
C GLN A 148 2.57 16.98 9.59
N GLN A 149 2.73 15.77 10.14
CA GLN A 149 3.51 14.70 9.48
C GLN A 149 3.00 14.37 8.07
N LEU A 150 1.67 14.29 7.88
CA LEU A 150 1.07 14.03 6.57
C LEU A 150 1.18 15.23 5.61
N ILE A 151 1.23 16.46 6.12
CA ILE A 151 1.51 17.66 5.32
C ILE A 151 2.98 17.66 4.86
N ASP A 152 3.90 17.37 5.78
CA ASP A 152 5.35 17.41 5.53
C ASP A 152 5.81 16.21 4.68
N ALA A 153 5.15 15.06 4.82
CA ALA A 153 5.42 13.84 4.08
C ALA A 153 4.12 13.18 3.58
N PRO A 154 3.53 13.67 2.47
CA PRO A 154 2.26 13.16 1.92
C PRO A 154 2.27 11.67 1.58
N ASP A 155 3.43 11.07 1.30
CA ASP A 155 3.57 9.64 1.01
C ASP A 155 3.22 8.74 2.18
N LEU A 156 3.36 9.22 3.42
CA LEU A 156 2.92 8.51 4.61
C LEU A 156 1.42 8.23 4.57
N LEU A 157 0.66 8.97 3.76
CA LEU A 157 -0.75 8.68 3.53
C LEU A 157 -0.94 7.36 2.79
N ILE A 158 -0.04 6.95 1.90
CA ILE A 158 -0.10 5.67 1.19
C ILE A 158 0.00 4.53 2.19
N ASP A 159 1.06 4.54 2.99
CA ASP A 159 1.34 3.50 3.98
C ASP A 159 0.31 3.52 5.13
N GLY A 160 -0.05 4.72 5.61
CA GLY A 160 -1.02 4.92 6.68
C GLY A 160 -2.49 4.70 6.26
N THR A 161 -2.80 4.58 4.96
CA THR A 161 -4.18 4.37 4.49
C THR A 161 -4.80 3.12 5.11
N ASP A 162 -4.06 2.00 5.14
CA ASP A 162 -4.55 0.76 5.71
C ASP A 162 -4.74 0.87 7.23
N GLU A 163 -3.94 1.69 7.92
CA GLU A 163 -4.14 1.96 9.34
C GLU A 163 -5.41 2.78 9.60
N PHE A 164 -5.68 3.81 8.79
CA PHE A 164 -6.93 4.55 8.87
C PHE A 164 -8.14 3.67 8.58
N LEU A 165 -8.05 2.81 7.56
CA LEU A 165 -9.08 1.82 7.24
C LEU A 165 -9.30 0.83 8.39
N ARG A 166 -8.24 0.37 9.05
CA ARG A 166 -8.32 -0.50 10.22
C ARG A 166 -9.08 0.19 11.35
N ARG A 167 -8.69 1.42 11.70
CA ARG A 167 -9.27 2.16 12.83
C ARG A 167 -10.69 2.67 12.57
N TYR A 168 -10.95 3.16 11.37
CA TYR A 168 -12.16 3.91 11.00
C TYR A 168 -12.98 3.24 9.90
N GLY A 169 -12.85 1.91 9.75
CA GLY A 169 -13.67 1.14 8.82
C GLY A 169 -15.16 1.40 9.02
N SER A 170 -15.84 1.78 7.95
CA SER A 170 -17.23 2.27 8.00
C SER A 170 -18.24 1.16 8.32
N VAL A 171 -18.00 -0.06 7.84
CA VAL A 171 -18.89 -1.20 8.05
C VAL A 171 -18.53 -1.91 9.35
N THR A 172 -19.46 -1.93 10.32
CA THR A 172 -19.18 -2.49 11.66
C THR A 172 -19.16 -4.01 11.66
N ALA A 173 -20.15 -4.61 11.00
CA ALA A 173 -20.38 -6.04 10.99
C ALA A 173 -21.16 -6.47 9.74
N MET A 174 -20.98 -7.72 9.33
CA MET A 174 -21.81 -8.36 8.32
C MET A 174 -22.25 -9.73 8.80
N SER A 175 -23.42 -10.20 8.34
CA SER A 175 -23.88 -11.54 8.69
C SER A 175 -23.53 -12.58 7.62
N ARG A 176 -23.40 -13.83 8.05
CA ARG A 176 -23.30 -15.04 7.23
C ARG A 176 -24.38 -16.03 7.64
N THR A 177 -24.77 -16.91 6.74
CA THR A 177 -25.70 -18.01 7.01
C THR A 177 -24.92 -19.31 7.04
N THR A 178 -25.00 -20.03 8.15
CA THR A 178 -24.37 -21.33 8.31
C THR A 178 -25.02 -22.35 7.37
N THR A 179 -24.25 -23.08 6.57
CA THR A 179 -24.78 -24.05 5.58
C THR A 179 -24.88 -25.48 6.12
N THR A 180 -24.12 -25.79 7.16
CA THR A 180 -24.03 -27.11 7.80
C THR A 180 -23.74 -26.93 9.28
N ASP A 181 -24.20 -27.86 10.13
CA ASP A 181 -23.90 -27.83 11.57
C ASP A 181 -22.39 -27.76 11.79
N THR A 182 -21.94 -26.78 12.58
CA THR A 182 -20.51 -26.49 12.79
C THR A 182 -20.27 -25.87 14.17
N GLU A 183 -19.03 -25.53 14.47
CA GLU A 183 -18.63 -24.82 15.67
C GLU A 183 -17.80 -23.58 15.29
N ILE A 184 -18.07 -22.45 15.93
CA ILE A 184 -17.32 -21.19 15.74
C ILE A 184 -16.82 -20.72 17.10
N GLY A 185 -15.50 -20.69 17.28
CA GLY A 185 -14.88 -20.23 18.53
C GLY A 185 -15.35 -21.00 19.78
N GLY A 186 -15.58 -22.31 19.68
CA GLY A 186 -16.11 -23.11 20.78
C GLY A 186 -17.64 -23.15 20.89
N CYS A 187 -18.35 -22.39 20.05
CA CYS A 187 -19.81 -22.27 20.10
C CYS A 187 -20.48 -23.10 18.99
N PRO A 188 -21.36 -24.06 19.29
CA PRO A 188 -22.08 -24.83 18.28
C PRO A 188 -23.10 -23.93 17.55
N VAL A 189 -23.12 -24.02 16.22
CA VAL A 189 -24.02 -23.26 15.34
C VAL A 189 -24.68 -24.23 14.36
N SER A 190 -26.00 -24.17 14.25
CA SER A 190 -26.79 -25.07 13.41
C SER A 190 -26.87 -24.57 11.97
N ALA A 191 -27.05 -25.48 11.02
CA ALA A 191 -27.38 -25.13 9.64
C ALA A 191 -28.61 -24.21 9.58
N GLY A 192 -28.51 -23.12 8.81
CA GLY A 192 -29.53 -22.09 8.66
C GLY A 192 -29.45 -20.93 9.64
N GLU A 193 -28.66 -21.03 10.72
CA GLU A 193 -28.47 -19.93 11.66
C GLU A 193 -27.67 -18.77 11.05
N ARG A 194 -27.92 -17.56 11.54
CA ARG A 194 -27.24 -16.33 11.11
C ARG A 194 -26.17 -15.96 12.12
N VAL A 195 -24.93 -15.86 11.65
CA VAL A 195 -23.78 -15.43 12.45
C VAL A 195 -23.43 -14.01 12.06
N LEU A 196 -23.39 -13.09 13.04
CA LEU A 196 -22.92 -11.73 12.84
C LEU A 196 -21.40 -11.69 13.05
N VAL A 197 -20.66 -11.26 12.04
CA VAL A 197 -19.20 -11.16 12.04
C VAL A 197 -18.81 -9.69 12.24
N PRO A 198 -18.28 -9.30 13.41
CA PRO A 198 -17.96 -7.91 13.70
C PRO A 198 -16.57 -7.52 13.17
N TRP A 199 -16.49 -7.11 11.90
CA TRP A 199 -15.23 -6.66 11.27
C TRP A 199 -14.52 -5.58 12.07
N PHE A 200 -15.29 -4.64 12.62
CA PHE A 200 -14.74 -3.55 13.43
C PHE A 200 -14.05 -4.07 14.69
N ALA A 201 -14.62 -5.09 15.35
CA ALA A 201 -13.98 -5.70 16.51
C ALA A 201 -12.70 -6.44 16.13
N ALA A 202 -12.71 -7.19 15.01
CA ALA A 202 -11.53 -7.88 14.51
C ALA A 202 -10.39 -6.91 14.15
N ASN A 203 -10.70 -5.74 13.60
CA ASN A 203 -9.71 -4.68 13.34
C ASN A 203 -9.10 -4.08 14.62
N HIS A 204 -9.72 -4.29 15.77
CA HIS A 204 -9.26 -3.82 17.07
C HIS A 204 -8.81 -4.97 17.99
N ASP A 205 -8.58 -6.16 17.42
CA ASP A 205 -8.12 -7.33 18.17
C ASP A 205 -6.64 -7.15 18.56
N PRO A 206 -6.31 -7.12 19.87
CA PRO A 206 -4.93 -6.96 20.33
C PRO A 206 -4.03 -8.17 20.02
N GLU A 207 -4.60 -9.34 19.69
CA GLU A 207 -3.82 -10.50 19.25
C GLU A 207 -3.30 -10.33 17.81
N VAL A 208 -3.95 -9.47 17.01
CA VAL A 208 -3.57 -9.18 15.61
C VAL A 208 -2.84 -7.84 15.51
N PHE A 209 -3.35 -6.81 16.20
CA PHE A 209 -2.81 -5.45 16.16
C PHE A 209 -2.48 -4.97 17.58
N SER A 210 -1.19 -4.87 17.90
CA SER A 210 -0.75 -4.32 19.20
C SER A 210 -1.20 -2.87 19.37
N GLU A 211 -1.66 -2.49 20.57
CA GLU A 211 -2.17 -1.14 20.86
C GLU A 211 -3.26 -0.70 19.85
N PRO A 212 -4.35 -1.48 19.70
CA PRO A 212 -5.28 -1.35 18.56
C PRO A 212 -6.10 -0.06 18.55
N HIS A 213 -6.11 0.70 19.64
CA HIS A 213 -6.83 1.97 19.74
C HIS A 213 -6.02 3.15 19.19
N GLU A 214 -4.69 3.02 19.13
CA GLU A 214 -3.79 4.03 18.58
C GLU A 214 -3.70 3.91 17.07
N VAL A 215 -3.69 5.07 16.42
CA VAL A 215 -3.43 5.22 14.99
C VAL A 215 -1.93 5.40 14.79
N ARG A 216 -1.34 4.53 13.98
CA ARG A 216 0.11 4.48 13.72
C ARG A 216 0.39 4.36 12.23
N LEU A 217 0.89 5.45 11.62
CA LEU A 217 1.18 5.49 10.18
C LEU A 217 2.23 4.45 9.74
N ASP A 218 3.08 3.98 10.68
CA ASP A 218 4.13 2.98 10.43
C ASP A 218 3.68 1.51 10.64
N ARG A 219 2.42 1.27 11.04
CA ARG A 219 1.91 -0.08 11.30
C ARG A 219 1.58 -0.79 9.98
N ASP A 220 2.06 -2.03 9.81
CA ASP A 220 1.51 -2.92 8.79
C ASP A 220 0.07 -3.32 9.18
N ALA A 221 -0.88 -2.54 8.69
CA ALA A 221 -2.30 -2.75 8.90
C ALA A 221 -2.96 -3.54 7.75
N SER A 222 -2.19 -4.12 6.83
CA SER A 222 -2.71 -4.76 5.60
C SER A 222 -3.66 -5.94 5.85
N ARG A 223 -3.66 -6.50 7.07
CA ARG A 223 -4.55 -7.58 7.53
C ARG A 223 -5.93 -7.10 8.00
N HIS A 224 -6.22 -5.81 7.95
CA HIS A 224 -7.52 -5.29 8.37
C HIS A 224 -8.67 -5.90 7.53
N LEU A 225 -9.85 -6.05 8.13
CA LEU A 225 -11.03 -6.66 7.52
C LEU A 225 -12.08 -5.63 7.06
N THR A 226 -11.72 -4.36 6.97
CA THR A 226 -12.62 -3.27 6.51
C THR A 226 -13.24 -3.53 5.13
N PHE A 227 -12.51 -4.21 4.24
CA PHE A 227 -13.03 -4.61 2.92
C PHE A 227 -13.61 -6.02 2.90
N GLY A 228 -13.76 -6.67 4.05
CA GLY A 228 -14.08 -8.09 4.14
C GLY A 228 -12.94 -8.99 3.66
N VAL A 229 -13.27 -10.26 3.45
CA VAL A 229 -12.34 -11.35 3.09
C VAL A 229 -13.05 -12.36 2.18
N GLY A 230 -12.28 -13.08 1.36
CA GLY A 230 -12.75 -14.15 0.48
C GLY A 230 -13.40 -13.65 -0.82
N THR A 231 -14.25 -14.49 -1.42
CA THR A 231 -14.92 -14.25 -2.71
C THR A 231 -15.73 -12.94 -2.75
N HIS A 232 -16.18 -12.45 -1.60
CA HIS A 232 -16.94 -11.21 -1.46
C HIS A 232 -16.13 -10.05 -0.89
N ARG A 233 -14.80 -10.12 -0.93
CA ARG A 233 -13.97 -8.96 -0.60
C ARG A 233 -14.34 -7.80 -1.53
N CYS A 234 -14.39 -6.59 -0.95
CA CYS A 234 -14.86 -5.39 -1.63
C CYS A 234 -14.14 -5.19 -2.98
N PRO A 235 -14.88 -5.20 -4.11
CA PRO A 235 -14.30 -4.97 -5.44
C PRO A 235 -13.86 -3.52 -5.62
N GLY A 236 -14.44 -2.59 -4.85
CA GLY A 236 -14.10 -1.16 -4.87
C GLY A 236 -12.93 -0.77 -3.98
N ALA A 237 -12.22 -1.72 -3.35
CA ALA A 237 -11.20 -1.41 -2.34
C ALA A 237 -10.08 -0.49 -2.84
N HIS A 238 -9.63 -0.66 -4.09
CA HIS A 238 -8.60 0.20 -4.68
C HIS A 238 -9.13 1.59 -5.04
N LEU A 239 -10.36 1.67 -5.57
CA LEU A 239 -11.02 2.94 -5.88
C LEU A 239 -11.28 3.75 -4.60
N ALA A 240 -11.75 3.09 -3.53
CA ALA A 240 -11.97 3.70 -2.22
C ALA A 240 -10.68 4.28 -1.63
N ARG A 241 -9.56 3.53 -1.67
CA ARG A 241 -8.24 4.03 -1.23
C ARG A 241 -7.81 5.26 -2.02
N ALA A 242 -7.92 5.22 -3.35
CA ALA A 242 -7.51 6.33 -4.19
C ALA A 242 -8.37 7.59 -3.95
N MET A 243 -9.69 7.44 -3.79
CA MET A 243 -10.58 8.55 -3.43
C MET A 243 -10.27 9.13 -2.05
N PHE A 244 -10.07 8.26 -1.05
CA PHE A 244 -9.69 8.65 0.30
C PHE A 244 -8.38 9.44 0.30
N GLN A 245 -7.34 8.88 -0.32
CA GLN A 245 -6.01 9.50 -0.39
C GLN A 245 -6.07 10.86 -1.07
N GLU A 246 -6.77 10.97 -2.19
CA GLU A 246 -6.94 12.24 -2.90
C GLU A 246 -7.69 13.27 -2.05
N MET A 247 -8.77 12.89 -1.34
CA MET A 247 -9.49 13.83 -0.48
C MET A 247 -8.62 14.37 0.66
N ILE A 248 -7.93 13.47 1.37
CA ILE A 248 -7.05 13.88 2.46
C ILE A 248 -5.93 14.76 1.93
N HIS A 249 -5.30 14.40 0.81
CA HIS A 249 -4.28 15.22 0.16
C HIS A 249 -4.80 16.63 -0.19
N GLN A 250 -5.96 16.74 -0.85
CA GLN A 250 -6.52 18.05 -1.21
C GLN A 250 -6.82 18.91 0.02
N VAL A 251 -7.35 18.31 1.09
CA VAL A 251 -7.63 19.03 2.34
C VAL A 251 -6.34 19.51 2.98
N LEU A 252 -5.35 18.62 3.14
CA LEU A 252 -4.08 18.95 3.78
C LEU A 252 -3.26 19.96 2.98
N THR A 253 -3.34 19.94 1.66
CA THR A 253 -2.63 20.89 0.79
C THR A 253 -3.31 22.25 0.73
N ARG A 254 -4.64 22.30 0.65
CA ARG A 254 -5.38 23.55 0.33
C ARG A 254 -6.01 24.23 1.53
N MET A 255 -6.29 23.46 2.59
CA MET A 255 -6.82 23.94 3.86
C MET A 255 -6.06 23.29 5.03
N PRO A 256 -4.71 23.40 5.06
CA PRO A 256 -3.84 22.78 6.07
C PRO A 256 -4.17 23.22 7.49
N ASP A 257 -4.99 24.25 7.69
CA ASP A 257 -5.39 24.84 8.96
C ASP A 257 -6.86 24.62 9.34
N TYR A 258 -7.63 23.80 8.58
CA TYR A 258 -9.01 23.45 8.94
C TYR A 258 -9.18 23.05 10.42
N LYS A 259 -10.28 23.48 11.04
CA LYS A 259 -10.68 23.20 12.42
C LYS A 259 -12.11 22.71 12.47
N VAL A 260 -12.34 21.56 13.09
CA VAL A 260 -13.67 20.97 13.26
C VAL A 260 -14.36 21.61 14.46
N ASP A 261 -15.62 21.99 14.29
CA ASP A 261 -16.49 22.39 15.38
C ASP A 261 -17.02 21.14 16.12
N THR A 262 -16.22 20.64 17.06
CA THR A 262 -16.50 19.42 17.81
C THR A 262 -17.80 19.48 18.64
N GLU A 263 -18.33 20.68 18.92
CA GLU A 263 -19.60 20.82 19.64
C GLU A 263 -20.81 20.54 18.74
N ASN A 264 -20.65 20.70 17.42
CA ASN A 264 -21.73 20.63 16.43
C ASN A 264 -21.56 19.49 15.42
N VAL A 265 -20.57 18.59 15.61
CA VAL A 265 -20.51 17.35 14.82
C VAL A 265 -21.70 16.45 15.13
N VAL A 266 -22.28 15.84 14.09
CA VAL A 266 -23.42 14.94 14.21
C VAL A 266 -23.02 13.57 13.69
N GLY A 267 -23.03 12.55 14.54
CA GLY A 267 -22.83 11.17 14.12
C GLY A 267 -24.08 10.57 13.50
N TYR A 268 -23.95 9.46 12.79
CA TYR A 268 -25.11 8.72 12.28
C TYR A 268 -26.07 8.33 13.41
N ALA A 269 -27.38 8.50 13.16
CA ALA A 269 -28.43 8.22 14.14
C ALA A 269 -28.46 6.75 14.59
N SER A 270 -28.13 5.83 13.68
CA SER A 270 -27.95 4.41 13.95
C SER A 270 -26.52 3.99 13.64
N ARG A 271 -25.89 3.26 14.57
CA ARG A 271 -24.54 2.66 14.40
C ARG A 271 -24.60 1.15 14.19
N GLY A 272 -25.75 0.63 13.72
CA GLY A 272 -25.99 -0.80 13.60
C GLY A 272 -24.99 -1.51 12.66
N ASN A 273 -24.99 -1.11 11.39
CA ASN A 273 -24.12 -1.70 10.36
C ASN A 273 -23.07 -0.72 9.81
N HIS A 274 -23.29 0.59 9.94
CA HIS A 274 -22.40 1.64 9.44
C HIS A 274 -22.10 2.63 10.56
N MET A 275 -20.88 3.19 10.57
CA MET A 275 -20.52 4.33 11.41
C MET A 275 -19.90 5.43 10.55
N GLY A 276 -20.16 6.66 10.95
CA GLY A 276 -19.69 7.86 10.27
C GLY A 276 -20.31 9.11 10.88
N TRP A 277 -20.11 10.22 10.18
CA TRP A 277 -20.59 11.54 10.55
C TRP A 277 -21.57 12.05 9.49
N ASP A 278 -22.73 12.51 9.95
CA ASP A 278 -23.77 13.14 9.13
C ASP A 278 -23.50 14.63 8.89
N VAL A 279 -22.80 15.27 9.84
CA VAL A 279 -22.40 16.68 9.78
C VAL A 279 -21.01 16.84 10.42
N ILE A 280 -20.08 17.48 9.72
CA ILE A 280 -18.75 17.89 10.22
C ILE A 280 -18.56 19.38 9.89
N PRO A 281 -19.08 20.31 10.72
CA PRO A 281 -18.85 21.72 10.51
C PRO A 281 -17.37 22.03 10.75
N ALA A 282 -16.75 22.77 9.82
CA ALA A 282 -15.36 23.17 9.92
C ALA A 282 -15.15 24.60 9.45
N THR A 283 -14.08 25.21 9.97
CA THR A 283 -13.55 26.51 9.55
C THR A 283 -12.13 26.33 9.01
N PHE A 284 -11.70 27.14 8.06
CA PHE A 284 -10.36 27.08 7.46
C PHE A 284 -10.01 28.45 6.85
N THR A 285 -8.74 28.71 6.56
CA THR A 285 -8.36 29.93 5.85
C THR A 285 -8.89 29.88 4.41
N PRO A 286 -9.63 30.91 3.94
CA PRO A 286 -10.05 30.98 2.54
C PRO A 286 -8.88 30.90 1.57
N GLY A 287 -8.95 29.99 0.61
CA GLY A 287 -7.92 29.76 -0.40
C GLY A 287 -8.39 30.06 -1.82
N PRO A 288 -7.46 30.12 -2.80
CA PRO A 288 -7.81 30.32 -4.20
C PRO A 288 -8.42 29.05 -4.84
N ARG A 289 -9.24 29.27 -5.88
CA ARG A 289 -9.63 28.23 -6.83
C ARG A 289 -8.46 27.91 -7.76
N VAL A 290 -8.32 26.64 -8.14
CA VAL A 290 -7.20 26.14 -8.95
C VAL A 290 -7.67 25.45 -10.25
N GLY A 291 -8.96 25.19 -10.40
CA GLY A 291 -9.58 24.58 -11.57
C GLY A 291 -9.13 23.13 -11.79
N ASP A 292 -9.07 22.70 -13.04
CA ASP A 292 -8.64 21.33 -13.38
C ASP A 292 -7.12 21.12 -13.26
N GLN A 293 -6.35 22.17 -12.96
CA GLN A 293 -4.89 22.11 -12.79
C GLN A 293 -4.53 21.88 -11.32
N VAL A 294 -4.53 20.62 -10.89
CA VAL A 294 -4.03 20.24 -9.57
C VAL A 294 -3.09 19.07 -9.68
N ASP A 295 -2.03 19.11 -8.88
CA ASP A 295 -1.18 17.97 -8.62
C ASP A 295 -2.06 16.87 -8.04
N GLN A 296 -2.35 15.87 -8.88
CA GLN A 296 -2.98 14.64 -8.44
C GLN A 296 -2.16 14.08 -7.28
N PHE A 297 -2.82 13.51 -6.27
CA PHE A 297 -2.13 12.72 -5.27
C PHE A 297 -1.38 11.60 -6.00
N THR A 298 -0.09 11.83 -6.09
CA THR A 298 0.93 10.99 -6.67
C THR A 298 2.00 11.00 -5.60
N SER A 299 2.61 9.85 -5.32
CA SER A 299 3.66 9.77 -4.32
C SER A 299 4.72 10.84 -4.60
N ALA A 300 4.86 11.82 -3.71
CA ALA A 300 5.84 12.90 -3.83
C ALA A 300 7.25 12.42 -3.46
N SER A 301 7.35 11.32 -2.71
CA SER A 301 8.55 10.52 -2.56
C SER A 301 8.72 9.71 -3.84
N GLY A 302 9.71 10.12 -4.63
CA GLY A 302 10.07 9.51 -5.89
C GLY A 302 10.32 8.02 -5.71
N GLY A 303 9.24 7.27 -5.95
CA GLY A 303 9.29 6.01 -6.60
C GLY A 303 8.27 5.86 -7.66
N SER A 304 8.70 6.14 -8.88
CA SER A 304 8.02 5.58 -10.02
C SER A 304 7.87 4.07 -9.78
N ASN A 305 6.62 3.64 -9.65
CA ASN A 305 6.25 2.23 -9.85
C ASN A 305 6.51 1.83 -11.32
N GLU A 306 6.93 2.79 -12.14
CA GLU A 306 7.49 2.56 -13.46
C GLU A 306 8.72 1.68 -13.36
N THR A 307 8.69 0.69 -14.23
CA THR A 307 9.78 -0.22 -14.47
C THR A 307 10.51 0.29 -15.70
N TYR A 308 11.83 0.37 -15.62
CA TYR A 308 12.66 0.77 -16.76
C TYR A 308 13.91 -0.10 -16.82
N ASP A 309 14.39 -0.28 -18.04
CA ASP A 309 15.59 -1.07 -18.32
C ASP A 309 16.82 -0.20 -18.16
N VAL A 310 17.81 -0.76 -17.47
CA VAL A 310 19.09 -0.13 -17.21
C VAL A 310 20.21 -1.03 -17.71
N VAL A 311 21.33 -0.41 -18.06
CA VAL A 311 22.56 -1.11 -18.43
C VAL A 311 23.63 -0.84 -17.39
N LEU A 312 24.35 -1.90 -17.00
CA LEU A 312 25.51 -1.81 -16.11
C LEU A 312 26.61 -1.04 -16.82
N ASP A 313 26.94 0.12 -16.28
CA ASP A 313 27.98 1.00 -16.82
C ASP A 313 29.34 0.67 -16.21
N ALA A 314 29.40 0.45 -14.89
CA ALA A 314 30.62 0.12 -14.16
C ALA A 314 30.35 -0.88 -13.03
N VAL A 315 31.35 -1.70 -12.73
CA VAL A 315 31.34 -2.66 -11.61
C VAL A 315 32.69 -2.62 -10.91
N ASP A 316 32.69 -2.23 -9.64
CA ASP A 316 33.89 -2.09 -8.82
C ASP A 316 33.84 -3.03 -7.62
N LEU A 317 34.93 -3.73 -7.33
CA LEU A 317 35.08 -4.44 -6.06
C LEU A 317 35.47 -3.42 -4.98
N VAL A 318 34.55 -3.11 -4.06
CA VAL A 318 34.72 -2.04 -3.06
C VAL A 318 35.03 -2.54 -1.66
N ALA A 319 34.85 -3.84 -1.41
CA ALA A 319 35.34 -4.57 -0.25
C ALA A 319 35.37 -6.07 -0.57
N GLU A 320 35.93 -6.88 0.31
CA GLU A 320 35.75 -8.34 0.26
C GLU A 320 34.25 -8.66 0.29
N ASP A 321 33.82 -9.48 -0.68
CA ASP A 321 32.42 -9.85 -0.93
C ASP A 321 31.47 -8.68 -1.26
N VAL A 322 31.94 -7.46 -1.55
CA VAL A 322 31.05 -6.34 -1.93
C VAL A 322 31.43 -5.76 -3.28
N VAL A 323 30.49 -5.79 -4.22
CA VAL A 323 30.60 -5.06 -5.49
C VAL A 323 29.73 -3.81 -5.46
N ALA A 324 30.23 -2.71 -6.01
CA ALA A 324 29.45 -1.55 -6.37
C ALA A 324 29.08 -1.65 -7.85
N VAL A 325 27.80 -1.49 -8.17
CA VAL A 325 27.28 -1.54 -9.53
C VAL A 325 26.70 -0.18 -9.87
N THR A 326 27.23 0.45 -10.92
CA THR A 326 26.70 1.68 -11.50
C THR A 326 25.89 1.33 -12.73
N VAL A 327 24.65 1.84 -12.82
CA VAL A 327 23.73 1.61 -13.93
C VAL A 327 23.26 2.93 -14.53
N ARG A 328 22.96 2.92 -15.82
CA ARG A 328 22.37 4.04 -16.57
C ARG A 328 21.15 3.57 -17.37
N ALA A 329 20.29 4.47 -17.79
CA ALA A 329 19.15 4.11 -18.62
C ALA A 329 19.61 3.39 -19.91
N ALA A 330 18.97 2.26 -20.25
CA ALA A 330 19.36 1.45 -21.40
C ALA A 330 19.13 2.18 -22.74
N ASP A 331 18.11 3.03 -22.80
CA ASP A 331 17.77 3.88 -23.94
C ASP A 331 18.65 5.15 -24.05
N GLY A 332 19.56 5.37 -23.10
CA GLY A 332 20.39 6.57 -23.02
C GLY A 332 19.67 7.80 -22.49
N GLY A 333 18.47 7.64 -21.92
CA GLY A 333 17.70 8.69 -21.26
C GLY A 333 18.24 9.07 -19.88
N VAL A 334 17.47 9.91 -19.19
CA VAL A 334 17.75 10.39 -17.83
C VAL A 334 16.98 9.53 -16.84
N LEU A 335 17.64 9.08 -15.78
CA LEU A 335 16.99 8.32 -14.72
C LEU A 335 16.25 9.27 -13.74
N PRO A 336 15.15 8.83 -13.11
CA PRO A 336 14.44 9.64 -12.12
C PRO A 336 15.36 10.19 -11.01
N ALA A 337 15.07 11.39 -10.52
CA ALA A 337 15.77 11.95 -9.36
C ALA A 337 15.46 11.13 -8.10
N TRP A 338 16.34 11.21 -7.09
CA TRP A 338 16.20 10.44 -5.86
C TRP A 338 16.88 11.13 -4.69
N GLU A 339 16.35 10.88 -3.50
CA GLU A 339 16.85 11.43 -2.25
C GLU A 339 17.64 10.41 -1.44
N PRO A 340 18.61 10.85 -0.61
CA PRO A 340 19.34 9.96 0.30
C PRO A 340 18.40 9.07 1.13
N GLY A 341 18.76 7.79 1.23
CA GLY A 341 17.91 6.75 1.83
C GLY A 341 17.09 5.94 0.82
N ALA A 342 16.98 6.41 -0.43
CA ALA A 342 16.24 5.67 -1.44
C ALA A 342 16.92 4.35 -1.83
N HIS A 343 16.12 3.38 -2.27
CA HIS A 343 16.54 2.07 -2.79
C HIS A 343 15.90 1.76 -4.13
N LEU A 344 16.55 0.88 -4.90
CA LEU A 344 16.00 0.27 -6.11
C LEU A 344 15.57 -1.15 -5.83
N GLU A 345 14.51 -1.59 -6.49
CA GLU A 345 14.20 -3.00 -6.66
C GLU A 345 14.77 -3.48 -8.00
N VAL A 346 15.63 -4.49 -7.96
CA VAL A 346 16.33 -5.04 -9.11
C VAL A 346 15.75 -6.42 -9.42
N ARG A 347 15.32 -6.63 -10.67
CA ARG A 347 14.92 -7.93 -11.20
C ARG A 347 16.13 -8.64 -11.80
N LEU A 348 16.49 -9.77 -11.20
CA LEU A 348 17.59 -10.61 -11.66
C LEU A 348 17.14 -11.55 -12.80
N PRO A 349 18.06 -12.07 -13.63
CA PRO A 349 17.75 -13.02 -14.70
C PRO A 349 16.98 -14.26 -14.25
N SER A 350 17.17 -14.70 -13.01
CA SER A 350 16.40 -15.79 -12.39
C SER A 350 14.96 -15.44 -12.01
N GLY A 351 14.49 -14.22 -12.29
CA GLY A 351 13.20 -13.71 -11.86
C GLY A 351 13.17 -13.17 -10.43
N ARG A 352 14.21 -13.41 -9.63
CA ARG A 352 14.30 -12.91 -8.25
C ARG A 352 14.31 -11.38 -8.20
N LEU A 353 13.60 -10.83 -7.22
CA LEU A 353 13.60 -9.40 -6.90
C LEU A 353 14.46 -9.13 -5.68
N ARG A 354 15.33 -8.11 -5.73
CA ARG A 354 16.16 -7.69 -4.59
C ARG A 354 16.18 -6.18 -4.47
N GLN A 355 16.17 -5.70 -3.23
CA GLN A 355 16.25 -4.28 -2.94
C GLN A 355 17.67 -3.90 -2.56
N TYR A 356 18.17 -2.81 -3.15
CA TYR A 356 19.50 -2.29 -2.86
C TYR A 356 19.42 -0.77 -2.70
N SER A 357 19.90 -0.26 -1.57
CA SER A 357 19.97 1.18 -1.32
C SER A 357 20.91 1.86 -2.31
N LEU A 358 20.50 3.03 -2.79
CA LEU A 358 21.32 3.90 -3.62
C LEU A 358 22.42 4.50 -2.75
N CYS A 359 23.66 4.43 -3.26
CA CYS A 359 24.87 4.91 -2.60
C CYS A 359 25.68 5.87 -3.50
N GLY A 360 25.07 6.30 -4.62
CA GLY A 360 25.63 7.24 -5.58
C GLY A 360 25.54 8.70 -5.12
N ILE A 361 25.65 9.61 -6.09
CA ILE A 361 25.43 11.03 -5.87
C ILE A 361 23.94 11.32 -6.19
N PRO A 362 23.16 11.82 -5.24
CA PRO A 362 21.80 12.30 -5.52
C PRO A 362 21.79 13.35 -6.64
N ASP A 363 20.75 13.36 -7.47
CA ASP A 363 20.52 14.35 -8.54
C ASP A 363 21.57 14.44 -9.67
N ASP A 364 22.48 13.47 -9.81
CA ASP A 364 23.40 13.39 -10.96
C ASP A 364 22.65 13.12 -12.28
N GLY A 365 21.42 12.57 -12.22
CA GLY A 365 20.52 12.28 -13.35
C GLY A 365 21.04 11.26 -14.38
N ALA A 366 22.34 10.99 -14.37
CA ALA A 366 23.06 10.20 -15.35
C ALA A 366 23.19 8.72 -14.96
N SER A 367 23.19 8.41 -13.66
CA SER A 367 23.40 7.04 -13.18
C SER A 367 22.85 6.79 -11.78
N TYR A 368 22.59 5.52 -11.50
CA TYR A 368 22.38 5.01 -10.14
C TYR A 368 23.53 4.11 -9.73
N ARG A 369 23.91 4.15 -8.46
CA ARG A 369 24.96 3.27 -7.90
C ARG A 369 24.43 2.52 -6.69
N ILE A 370 24.56 1.20 -6.69
CA ILE A 370 24.17 0.30 -5.59
C ILE A 370 25.38 -0.47 -5.07
N GLY A 371 25.40 -0.78 -3.77
CA GLY A 371 26.41 -1.65 -3.14
C GLY A 371 25.81 -2.99 -2.75
N VAL A 372 26.43 -4.09 -3.18
CA VAL A 372 25.86 -5.43 -3.08
C VAL A 372 26.83 -6.35 -2.36
N LEU A 373 26.49 -6.74 -1.13
CA LEU A 373 27.19 -7.77 -0.39
C LEU A 373 26.78 -9.16 -0.88
N ARG A 374 27.76 -10.02 -1.20
CA ARG A 374 27.57 -11.44 -1.50
C ARG A 374 27.31 -12.19 -0.20
N GLU A 375 26.11 -12.73 -0.08
CA GLU A 375 25.76 -13.57 1.07
C GLU A 375 25.91 -15.03 0.69
N ALA A 376 26.94 -15.70 1.24
CA ALA A 376 27.27 -17.08 0.91
C ALA A 376 26.15 -18.08 1.29
N GLU A 377 25.43 -17.82 2.40
CA GLU A 377 24.26 -18.60 2.85
C GLU A 377 22.93 -17.90 2.53
N GLY A 378 22.95 -16.91 1.63
CA GLY A 378 21.76 -16.15 1.26
C GLY A 378 20.85 -16.87 0.26
N ARG A 379 19.71 -16.25 -0.05
CA ARG A 379 18.68 -16.74 -1.02
C ARG A 379 19.13 -16.70 -2.49
N GLY A 380 20.43 -16.75 -2.78
CA GLY A 380 21.04 -16.77 -4.11
C GLY A 380 21.07 -15.44 -4.89
N GLY A 381 20.21 -14.47 -4.57
CA GLY A 381 20.09 -13.23 -5.36
C GLY A 381 21.35 -12.35 -5.37
N SER A 382 22.03 -12.18 -4.23
CA SER A 382 23.29 -11.42 -4.19
C SER A 382 24.44 -12.16 -4.89
N ALA A 383 24.51 -13.49 -4.76
CA ALA A 383 25.49 -14.31 -5.49
C ALA A 383 25.26 -14.22 -7.02
N GLU A 384 24.01 -14.31 -7.47
CA GLU A 384 23.66 -14.15 -8.87
C GLU A 384 24.02 -12.76 -9.41
N LEU A 385 23.71 -11.69 -8.65
CA LEU A 385 24.10 -10.34 -9.08
C LEU A 385 25.62 -10.24 -9.22
N HIS A 386 26.39 -10.81 -8.29
CA HIS A 386 27.87 -10.88 -8.38
C HIS A 386 28.35 -11.65 -9.62
N GLU A 387 27.66 -12.70 -10.03
CA GLU A 387 27.99 -13.50 -11.21
C GLU A 387 27.71 -12.77 -12.53
N ILE A 388 26.66 -11.94 -12.56
CA ILE A 388 26.23 -11.21 -13.76
C ILE A 388 26.70 -9.75 -13.81
N ALA A 389 27.37 -9.26 -12.75
CA ALA A 389 27.86 -7.89 -12.63
C ALA A 389 29.03 -7.64 -13.59
N VAL A 390 28.70 -7.49 -14.87
CA VAL A 390 29.61 -7.19 -15.97
C VAL A 390 29.09 -5.99 -16.74
N ALA A 391 29.96 -5.03 -17.04
CA ALA A 391 29.60 -3.85 -17.82
C ALA A 391 28.97 -4.23 -19.18
N GLY A 392 27.95 -3.49 -19.58
CA GLY A 392 27.14 -3.74 -20.77
C GLY A 392 25.98 -4.72 -20.55
N ARG A 393 25.82 -5.32 -19.36
CA ARG A 393 24.67 -6.17 -19.04
C ARG A 393 23.42 -5.33 -18.79
N GLU A 394 22.29 -5.75 -19.34
CA GLU A 394 20.99 -5.13 -19.05
C GLU A 394 20.32 -5.79 -17.83
N LEU A 395 19.65 -4.96 -17.02
CA LEU A 395 18.79 -5.34 -15.92
C LEU A 395 17.51 -4.49 -15.96
N THR A 396 16.46 -5.00 -15.33
CA THR A 396 15.23 -4.26 -15.15
C THR A 396 15.13 -3.80 -13.69
N VAL A 397 14.84 -2.53 -13.46
CA VAL A 397 14.70 -1.96 -12.13
C VAL A 397 13.36 -1.26 -11.94
N ARG A 398 12.91 -1.20 -10.69
CA ARG A 398 11.72 -0.47 -10.25
C ARG A 398 12.12 0.45 -9.09
N GLY A 399 11.52 1.63 -9.03
CA GLY A 399 11.86 2.68 -8.07
C GLY A 399 12.52 3.89 -8.75
N PRO A 400 13.33 4.70 -8.05
CA PRO A 400 13.79 4.59 -6.64
C PRO A 400 12.64 4.54 -5.63
N ARG A 401 12.80 4.21 -4.36
CA ARG A 401 11.75 4.37 -3.33
C ARG A 401 12.43 4.75 -2.03
N ASN A 402 11.85 5.64 -1.23
CA ASN A 402 12.53 6.12 -0.03
C ASN A 402 11.67 5.96 1.23
N HIS A 403 12.00 4.98 2.05
CA HIS A 403 11.41 4.80 3.39
C HIS A 403 12.38 5.24 4.50
N PHE A 404 13.53 5.81 4.13
CA PHE A 404 14.57 6.23 5.05
C PHE A 404 15.07 7.65 4.72
N PRO A 405 14.18 8.64 4.55
CA PRO A 405 14.56 9.97 4.10
C PRO A 405 15.46 10.69 5.11
N LEU A 406 16.39 11.47 4.59
CA LEU A 406 17.26 12.32 5.39
C LEU A 406 16.54 13.63 5.78
N VAL A 407 16.22 13.78 7.06
CA VAL A 407 15.58 14.98 7.60
C VAL A 407 16.55 16.15 7.67
N ALA A 408 16.02 17.37 7.70
CA ALA A 408 16.79 18.56 7.96
C ALA A 408 17.08 18.71 9.47
N ALA A 409 18.35 18.84 9.80
CA ALA A 409 18.92 19.01 11.13
C ALA A 409 20.28 19.71 11.05
N ASP A 410 20.70 20.33 12.15
CA ASP A 410 21.97 21.07 12.24
C ASP A 410 23.20 20.15 12.39
N ASP A 411 23.01 18.96 12.98
CA ASP A 411 24.06 17.94 13.16
C ASP A 411 23.49 16.53 13.04
N TYR A 412 24.34 15.57 12.66
CA TYR A 412 23.95 14.18 12.40
C TYR A 412 24.88 13.18 13.07
N LEU A 413 24.28 12.14 13.65
CA LEU A 413 24.96 10.90 14.02
C LEU A 413 24.51 9.80 13.07
N LEU A 414 25.40 9.35 12.20
CA LEU A 414 25.14 8.28 11.26
C LEU A 414 25.81 6.99 11.73
N VAL A 415 25.05 5.92 11.94
CA VAL A 415 25.54 4.63 12.42
C VAL A 415 25.33 3.59 11.35
N ALA A 416 26.42 2.96 10.91
CA ALA A 416 26.41 1.93 9.88
C ALA A 416 26.94 0.60 10.42
N GLY A 417 26.31 -0.50 10.03
CA GLY A 417 26.78 -1.86 10.28
C GLY A 417 26.92 -2.66 8.99
N GLY A 418 28.14 -3.09 8.65
CA GLY A 418 28.41 -3.91 7.46
C GLY A 418 27.96 -3.22 6.16
N ILE A 419 27.10 -3.88 5.37
CA ILE A 419 26.61 -3.33 4.10
C ILE A 419 25.62 -2.17 4.29
N GLY A 420 25.09 -1.95 5.50
CA GLY A 420 24.21 -0.81 5.79
C GLY A 420 24.87 0.56 5.73
N VAL A 421 26.16 0.60 5.38
CA VAL A 421 26.85 1.81 4.96
C VAL A 421 26.29 2.40 3.66
N THR A 422 25.59 1.65 2.81
CA THR A 422 25.11 2.13 1.50
C THR A 422 24.17 3.35 1.58
N PRO A 423 23.04 3.32 2.32
CA PRO A 423 22.20 4.52 2.49
C PRO A 423 22.91 5.62 3.28
N ILE A 424 23.75 5.23 4.27
CA ILE A 424 24.52 6.16 5.10
C ILE A 424 25.54 6.95 4.27
N LEU A 425 26.16 6.34 3.26
CA LEU A 425 27.07 7.02 2.35
C LEU A 425 26.34 8.08 1.53
N ALA A 426 25.15 7.78 1.01
CA ALA A 426 24.33 8.75 0.28
C ALA A 426 23.94 9.93 1.18
N MET A 427 23.57 9.65 2.44
CA MET A 427 23.27 10.70 3.43
C MET A 427 24.50 11.57 3.73
N ALA A 428 25.64 10.95 4.00
CA ALA A 428 26.89 11.66 4.27
C ALA A 428 27.33 12.53 3.08
N ARG A 429 27.18 12.03 1.84
CA ARG A 429 27.44 12.80 0.60
C ARG A 429 26.53 14.02 0.52
N SER A 430 25.23 13.87 0.77
CA SER A 430 24.28 14.98 0.75
C SER A 430 24.58 16.02 1.83
N ILE A 431 24.90 15.58 3.06
CA ILE A 431 25.32 16.46 4.16
C ILE A 431 26.59 17.25 3.79
N ALA A 432 27.60 16.57 3.25
CA ALA A 432 28.85 17.21 2.85
C ALA A 432 28.63 18.22 1.71
N ALA A 433 27.79 17.89 0.73
CA ALA A 433 27.49 18.76 -0.41
C ALA A 433 26.82 20.09 0.01
N ARG A 434 25.98 20.07 1.05
CA ARG A 434 25.38 21.28 1.64
C ARG A 434 26.26 21.98 2.69
N GLY A 435 27.50 21.51 2.89
CA GLY A 435 28.44 22.08 3.86
C GLY A 435 28.10 21.79 5.33
N GLY A 436 27.26 20.78 5.59
CA GLY A 436 26.92 20.34 6.95
C GLY A 436 28.01 19.46 7.57
N THR A 437 27.81 19.13 8.85
CA THR A 437 28.69 18.22 9.60
C THR A 437 27.96 16.96 10.01
N ALA A 438 28.70 15.85 10.11
CA ALA A 438 28.18 14.62 10.68
C ALA A 438 29.30 13.83 11.35
N ARG A 439 28.94 13.07 12.38
CA ARG A 439 29.76 11.98 12.91
C ARG A 439 29.22 10.66 12.37
N VAL A 440 30.10 9.84 11.80
CA VAL A 440 29.77 8.50 11.33
C VAL A 440 30.45 7.47 12.22
N VAL A 441 29.68 6.54 12.77
CA VAL A 441 30.19 5.35 13.47
C VAL A 441 29.93 4.14 12.60
N TYR A 442 30.98 3.59 12.00
CA TYR A 442 30.86 2.48 11.05
C TYR A 442 31.53 1.22 11.60
N GLY A 443 30.71 0.24 11.96
CA GLY A 443 31.16 -1.09 12.40
C GLY A 443 31.16 -2.11 11.27
N GLY A 444 32.18 -2.98 11.24
CA GLY A 444 32.27 -4.10 10.30
C GLY A 444 33.05 -5.27 10.90
N ARG A 445 32.98 -6.46 10.29
CA ARG A 445 33.69 -7.66 10.81
C ARG A 445 35.21 -7.46 10.84
N SER A 446 35.73 -6.91 9.74
CA SER A 446 37.12 -6.54 9.54
C SER A 446 37.21 -5.36 8.57
N ARG A 447 38.34 -4.65 8.56
CA ARG A 447 38.55 -3.52 7.64
C ARG A 447 38.39 -3.93 6.17
N ALA A 448 38.76 -5.16 5.81
CA ALA A 448 38.64 -5.69 4.45
C ALA A 448 37.19 -5.85 3.96
N THR A 449 36.23 -6.02 4.87
CA THR A 449 34.79 -6.19 4.57
C THR A 449 33.98 -4.89 4.66
N MET A 450 34.63 -3.77 4.99
CA MET A 450 33.97 -2.47 5.18
C MET A 450 33.93 -1.67 3.87
N ALA A 451 32.83 -1.82 3.13
CA ALA A 451 32.64 -1.14 1.86
C ALA A 451 32.63 0.38 1.98
N PHE A 452 33.19 1.06 0.99
CA PHE A 452 33.21 2.52 0.86
C PHE A 452 33.84 3.29 2.03
N ALA A 453 34.60 2.63 2.91
CA ALA A 453 35.21 3.27 4.09
C ALA A 453 36.11 4.46 3.71
N ASP A 454 36.88 4.32 2.62
CA ASP A 454 37.79 5.38 2.14
C ASP A 454 37.02 6.53 1.48
N GLU A 455 35.96 6.24 0.71
CA GLU A 455 35.09 7.27 0.12
C GLU A 455 34.42 8.10 1.22
N LEU A 456 33.88 7.41 2.23
CA LEU A 456 33.20 8.04 3.37
C LEU A 456 34.17 8.92 4.18
N SER A 457 35.40 8.45 4.40
CA SER A 457 36.44 9.18 5.14
C SER A 457 37.00 10.39 4.38
N ALA A 458 36.83 10.44 3.06
CA ALA A 458 37.29 11.54 2.22
C ALA A 458 36.29 12.70 2.15
N LEU A 459 35.06 12.54 2.67
CA LEU A 459 34.02 13.57 2.58
C LEU A 459 34.33 14.77 3.51
N PRO A 460 34.26 16.01 3.00
CA PRO A 460 34.48 17.19 3.81
C PRO A 460 33.37 17.35 4.85
N GLY A 461 33.74 17.73 6.08
CA GLY A 461 32.77 17.94 7.18
C GLY A 461 32.27 16.65 7.85
N ILE A 462 32.64 15.47 7.34
CA ILE A 462 32.22 14.18 7.88
C ILE A 462 33.36 13.55 8.68
N ARG A 463 33.13 13.33 9.98
CA ARG A 463 34.07 12.65 10.86
C ARG A 463 33.71 11.17 10.96
N VAL A 464 34.56 10.29 10.47
CA VAL A 464 34.30 8.85 10.44
C VAL A 464 35.12 8.11 11.51
N ASP A 465 34.43 7.41 12.40
CA ASP A 465 34.99 6.46 13.35
C ASP A 465 34.77 5.04 12.79
N LEU A 466 35.82 4.44 12.23
CA LEU A 466 35.79 3.07 11.72
C LEU A 466 36.09 2.09 12.85
N VAL A 467 35.22 1.10 13.05
CA VAL A 467 35.32 0.11 14.13
C VAL A 467 35.29 -1.32 13.57
N PRO A 468 36.39 -1.81 12.97
CA PRO A 468 36.57 -3.24 12.70
C PRO A 468 36.47 -4.08 13.99
N GLN A 469 35.60 -5.09 13.98
CA GLN A 469 35.30 -5.88 15.17
C GLN A 469 36.48 -6.74 15.63
N ASP A 470 37.29 -7.23 14.70
CA ASP A 470 38.52 -7.97 14.95
C ASP A 470 39.65 -7.13 15.58
N GLU A 471 39.58 -5.80 15.44
CA GLU A 471 40.57 -4.87 16.02
C GLU A 471 40.05 -4.16 17.29
N HIS A 472 38.78 -3.76 17.31
CA HIS A 472 38.22 -2.85 18.32
C HIS A 472 36.96 -3.37 19.03
N GLY A 473 36.42 -4.54 18.63
CA GLY A 473 35.18 -5.06 19.18
C GLY A 473 33.94 -4.34 18.62
N PHE A 474 32.87 -4.25 19.40
CA PHE A 474 31.64 -3.59 18.95
C PHE A 474 31.72 -2.06 19.10
N PRO A 475 31.07 -1.29 18.20
CA PRO A 475 30.97 0.16 18.36
C PRO A 475 30.33 0.55 19.69
N ASP A 476 30.88 1.59 20.34
CA ASP A 476 30.28 2.19 21.53
C ASP A 476 29.09 3.09 21.15
N LEU A 477 27.93 2.45 20.95
CA LEU A 477 26.70 3.13 20.54
C LEU A 477 26.20 4.11 21.61
N LYS A 478 26.28 3.72 22.88
CA LYS A 478 25.83 4.56 24.01
C LYS A 478 26.68 5.83 24.11
N GLY A 479 28.00 5.69 24.08
CA GLY A 479 28.91 6.83 24.10
C GLY A 479 28.79 7.71 22.86
N ALA A 480 28.42 7.15 21.70
CA ALA A 480 28.12 7.94 20.50
C ALA A 480 26.87 8.82 20.67
N ILE A 481 25.77 8.26 21.21
CA ILE A 481 24.52 9.00 21.46
C ILE A 481 24.73 10.08 22.53
N GLU A 482 25.39 9.73 23.64
CA GLU A 482 25.65 10.66 24.76
C GLU A 482 26.57 11.82 24.37
N ALA A 483 27.46 11.62 23.39
CA ALA A 483 28.35 12.65 22.88
C ALA A 483 27.68 13.59 21.87
N SER A 484 26.50 13.23 21.34
CA SER A 484 25.75 14.06 20.39
C SER A 484 24.94 15.14 21.11
N ALA A 485 24.91 16.34 20.55
CA ALA A 485 24.12 17.44 21.09
C ALA A 485 22.61 17.14 21.03
N PRO A 486 21.78 17.71 21.92
CA PRO A 486 20.33 17.67 21.77
C PRO A 486 19.89 18.20 20.41
N GLY A 487 18.95 17.52 19.74
CA GLY A 487 18.50 17.86 18.39
C GLY A 487 19.37 17.33 17.26
N THR A 488 20.42 16.55 17.55
CA THR A 488 21.17 15.79 16.53
C THR A 488 20.28 14.69 15.96
N ALA A 489 20.09 14.64 14.64
CA ALA A 489 19.34 13.56 14.00
C ALA A 489 20.20 12.28 13.94
N ILE A 490 19.65 11.16 14.42
CA ILE A 490 20.35 9.88 14.57
C ILE A 490 19.83 8.89 13.53
N TYR A 491 20.71 8.42 12.65
CA TYR A 491 20.39 7.44 11.61
C TYR A 491 21.13 6.14 11.88
N CYS A 492 20.44 5.00 11.85
CA CYS A 492 21.06 3.69 12.02
C CYS A 492 20.61 2.70 10.96
N CYS A 493 21.56 2.09 10.26
CA CYS A 493 21.30 1.03 9.29
C CYS A 493 22.35 -0.09 9.40
N GLY A 494 21.90 -1.33 9.61
CA GLY A 494 22.79 -2.47 9.88
C GLY A 494 22.07 -3.73 10.38
N PRO A 495 22.82 -4.68 10.97
CA PRO A 495 22.25 -5.93 11.49
C PRO A 495 21.18 -5.71 12.55
N GLY A 496 20.19 -6.61 12.62
CA GLY A 496 19.04 -6.47 13.53
C GLY A 496 19.42 -6.26 15.00
N GLY A 497 20.47 -6.92 15.49
CA GLY A 497 20.97 -6.73 16.85
C GLY A 497 21.51 -5.31 17.12
N MET A 498 22.16 -4.68 16.13
CA MET A 498 22.63 -3.30 16.25
C MET A 498 21.46 -2.31 16.28
N ILE A 499 20.48 -2.51 15.40
CA ILE A 499 19.28 -1.66 15.33
C ILE A 499 18.47 -1.77 16.64
N ALA A 500 18.25 -2.99 17.13
CA ALA A 500 17.52 -3.22 18.39
C ALA A 500 18.22 -2.53 19.58
N GLU A 501 19.56 -2.58 19.62
CA GLU A 501 20.32 -1.91 20.67
C GLU A 501 20.27 -0.38 20.54
N MET A 502 20.33 0.18 19.32
CA MET A 502 20.12 1.62 19.11
C MET A 502 18.73 2.07 19.58
N GLN A 503 17.68 1.32 19.25
CA GLN A 503 16.32 1.62 19.70
C GLN A 503 16.23 1.61 21.22
N ARG A 504 16.79 0.58 21.88
CA ARG A 504 16.82 0.46 23.34
C ARG A 504 17.58 1.62 24.01
N LEU A 505 18.74 1.99 23.47
CA LEU A 505 19.58 3.07 24.02
C LEU A 505 18.96 4.44 23.82
N CYS A 506 18.37 4.72 22.65
CA CYS A 506 17.67 5.98 22.42
C CYS A 506 16.43 6.09 23.32
N GLU A 507 15.74 4.99 23.63
CA GLU A 507 14.65 5.00 24.62
C GLU A 507 15.18 5.31 26.04
N GLU A 508 16.26 4.64 26.47
CA GLU A 508 16.90 4.85 27.78
C GLU A 508 17.38 6.30 27.97
N LEU A 509 17.81 6.96 26.88
CA LEU A 509 18.38 8.30 26.88
C LEU A 509 17.41 9.40 26.49
N ASP A 510 16.12 9.09 26.30
CA ASP A 510 15.08 10.05 25.86
C ASP A 510 15.43 10.73 24.50
N ARG A 511 15.96 9.94 23.58
CA ARG A 511 16.36 10.32 22.21
C ARG A 511 15.57 9.56 21.14
N ARG A 512 14.47 8.89 21.50
CA ARG A 512 13.68 8.06 20.57
C ARG A 512 13.16 8.86 19.37
N ALA A 513 12.75 10.11 19.60
CA ALA A 513 12.23 11.03 18.58
C ALA A 513 13.29 11.42 17.53
N ASP A 514 14.58 11.37 17.90
CA ASP A 514 15.68 11.71 17.00
C ASP A 514 16.17 10.51 16.17
N LEU A 515 15.67 9.30 16.47
CA LEU A 515 16.16 8.05 15.89
C LEU A 515 15.35 7.61 14.66
N HIS A 516 16.04 7.52 13.53
CA HIS A 516 15.60 6.93 12.28
C HIS A 516 16.34 5.61 12.05
N VAL A 517 15.61 4.54 11.70
CA VAL A 517 16.19 3.23 11.42
C VAL A 517 15.70 2.66 10.10
N GLU A 518 16.59 2.00 9.37
CA GLU A 518 16.25 1.20 8.19
C GLU A 518 16.71 -0.24 8.42
N ARG A 519 15.83 -1.19 8.11
CA ARG A 519 16.10 -2.62 8.24
C ARG A 519 16.10 -3.24 6.84
N PHE A 520 17.23 -3.75 6.39
CA PHE A 520 17.32 -4.55 5.15
C PHE A 520 16.47 -5.82 5.15
N ALA A 521 15.84 -6.17 6.28
CA ALA A 521 15.10 -7.42 6.48
C ALA A 521 13.66 -7.24 6.99
N ALA A 522 13.12 -6.03 7.13
CA ALA A 522 11.79 -5.83 7.73
C ALA A 522 10.64 -5.77 6.71
N SER A 523 10.43 -6.90 6.05
CA SER A 523 9.13 -7.51 5.73
C SER A 523 9.31 -8.99 5.31
N ASP A 524 10.48 -9.57 5.59
CA ASP A 524 10.98 -10.70 4.84
C ASP A 524 10.40 -12.04 5.23
N GLU A 525 9.77 -12.30 6.39
CA GLU A 525 9.33 -13.69 6.65
C GLU A 525 8.20 -14.12 5.70
N MET A 526 7.18 -13.29 5.52
CA MET A 526 6.10 -13.58 4.58
C MET A 526 6.59 -13.41 3.14
N GLU A 527 7.24 -12.30 2.80
CA GLU A 527 7.69 -12.11 1.42
C GLU A 527 8.82 -13.08 1.04
N ALA A 528 9.71 -13.48 1.95
CA ALA A 528 10.69 -14.54 1.70
C ALA A 528 10.05 -15.91 1.58
N ARG A 529 9.00 -16.23 2.36
CA ARG A 529 8.23 -17.47 2.13
C ARG A 529 7.59 -17.48 0.74
N LEU A 530 7.04 -16.35 0.30
CA LEU A 530 6.33 -16.22 -0.97
C LEU A 530 7.25 -16.04 -2.19
N THR A 531 8.50 -15.61 -1.98
CA THR A 531 9.53 -15.47 -3.03
C THR A 531 10.58 -16.57 -2.99
N SER A 532 10.51 -17.49 -2.01
CA SER A 532 11.38 -18.67 -1.98
C SER A 532 10.99 -19.65 -3.08
N THR A 533 12.01 -20.16 -3.78
CA THR A 533 11.87 -21.27 -4.72
C THR A 533 12.23 -22.61 -4.10
N GLU A 534 12.67 -22.63 -2.85
CA GLU A 534 13.05 -23.84 -2.14
C GLU A 534 11.82 -24.74 -1.93
N GLY A 535 11.92 -26.00 -2.36
CA GLY A 535 10.80 -26.95 -2.35
C GLY A 535 9.78 -26.75 -3.48
N ASN A 536 9.90 -25.73 -4.33
CA ASN A 536 9.01 -25.57 -5.48
C ASN A 536 9.36 -26.55 -6.60
N THR A 537 8.35 -27.21 -7.15
CA THR A 537 8.44 -27.93 -8.42
C THR A 537 7.67 -27.17 -9.52
N PRO A 538 8.11 -27.24 -10.78
CA PRO A 538 7.33 -26.72 -11.90
C PRO A 538 6.09 -27.60 -12.12
N PHE A 539 5.00 -27.00 -12.57
CA PHE A 539 3.75 -27.71 -12.89
C PHE A 539 3.00 -26.98 -14.01
N GLN A 540 2.02 -27.65 -14.62
CA GLN A 540 1.12 -27.08 -15.62
C GLN A 540 -0.23 -26.72 -15.00
N VAL A 541 -0.83 -25.63 -15.48
CA VAL A 541 -2.21 -25.27 -15.15
C VAL A 541 -3.05 -25.19 -16.41
N GLU A 542 -4.13 -25.97 -16.47
CA GLU A 542 -5.18 -25.83 -17.48
C GLU A 542 -6.29 -24.94 -16.93
N LEU A 543 -6.65 -23.92 -17.69
CA LEU A 543 -7.74 -23.00 -17.40
C LEU A 543 -8.97 -23.48 -18.20
N ALA A 544 -9.87 -24.22 -17.55
CA ALA A 544 -10.88 -25.02 -18.21
C ALA A 544 -11.90 -24.22 -19.05
N ARG A 545 -12.19 -22.97 -18.70
CA ARG A 545 -13.14 -22.13 -19.45
C ARG A 545 -12.49 -21.49 -20.66
N THR A 546 -11.21 -21.12 -20.56
CA THR A 546 -10.47 -20.59 -21.71
C THR A 546 -9.92 -21.69 -22.63
N GLY A 547 -9.73 -22.90 -22.11
CA GLY A 547 -9.09 -24.02 -22.80
C GLY A 547 -7.56 -23.87 -22.94
N VAL A 548 -6.96 -22.85 -22.31
CA VAL A 548 -5.52 -22.56 -22.37
C VAL A 548 -4.80 -23.30 -21.25
N THR A 549 -3.64 -23.88 -21.56
CA THR A 549 -2.72 -24.43 -20.56
C THR A 549 -1.47 -23.56 -20.47
N VAL A 550 -1.08 -23.20 -19.25
CA VAL A 550 0.12 -22.39 -18.95
C VAL A 550 1.09 -23.17 -18.07
N ASP A 551 2.39 -22.95 -18.28
CA ASP A 551 3.45 -23.49 -17.44
C ASP A 551 3.71 -22.55 -16.25
N VAL A 552 3.82 -23.12 -15.05
CA VAL A 552 4.18 -22.40 -13.82
C VAL A 552 5.56 -22.86 -13.37
N PRO A 553 6.63 -22.13 -13.73
CA PRO A 553 7.99 -22.48 -13.31
C PRO A 553 8.19 -22.24 -11.80
N VAL A 554 9.34 -22.67 -11.26
CA VAL A 554 9.63 -22.68 -9.81
C VAL A 554 9.71 -21.28 -9.19
N ASP A 555 10.05 -20.29 -10.01
CA ASP A 555 10.29 -18.88 -9.72
C ASP A 555 9.10 -17.97 -10.03
N LYS A 556 8.02 -18.51 -10.61
CA LYS A 556 6.79 -17.79 -10.92
C LYS A 556 5.65 -18.25 -10.03
N ARG A 557 4.86 -17.31 -9.52
CA ARG A 557 3.64 -17.58 -8.78
C ARG A 557 2.52 -17.97 -9.75
N LEU A 558 1.61 -18.82 -9.29
CA LEU A 558 0.50 -19.29 -10.13
C LEU A 558 -0.35 -18.12 -10.65
N ILE A 559 -0.68 -17.14 -9.81
CA ILE A 559 -1.44 -15.95 -10.21
C ILE A 559 -0.79 -15.17 -11.36
N GLU A 560 0.54 -15.05 -11.40
CA GLU A 560 1.25 -14.33 -12.45
C GLU A 560 1.08 -15.03 -13.80
N ALA A 561 1.18 -16.36 -13.83
CA ALA A 561 0.95 -17.15 -15.03
C ALA A 561 -0.52 -17.10 -15.50
N VAL A 562 -1.46 -17.12 -14.55
CA VAL A 562 -2.90 -17.05 -14.86
C VAL A 562 -3.28 -15.69 -15.43
N ARG A 563 -2.73 -14.58 -14.88
CA ARG A 563 -3.07 -13.21 -15.31
C ARG A 563 -2.64 -12.88 -16.74
N GLU A 564 -1.67 -13.61 -17.29
CA GLU A 564 -1.29 -13.49 -18.71
C GLU A 564 -2.41 -13.95 -19.65
N VAL A 565 -3.30 -14.82 -19.19
CA VAL A 565 -4.44 -15.34 -19.97
C VAL A 565 -5.77 -14.73 -19.49
N VAL A 566 -5.93 -14.56 -18.18
CA VAL A 566 -7.14 -14.04 -17.53
C VAL A 566 -6.77 -12.78 -16.74
N PRO A 567 -6.56 -11.62 -17.40
CA PRO A 567 -6.11 -10.39 -16.75
C PRO A 567 -7.09 -9.85 -15.70
N GLY A 568 -8.38 -10.21 -15.82
CA GLY A 568 -9.45 -9.77 -14.92
C GLY A 568 -9.70 -10.68 -13.70
N ILE A 569 -8.82 -11.63 -13.40
CA ILE A 569 -9.00 -12.49 -12.22
C ILE A 569 -8.98 -11.68 -10.93
N ALA A 570 -9.84 -12.03 -9.98
CA ALA A 570 -9.93 -11.35 -8.69
C ALA A 570 -8.66 -11.61 -7.85
N TYR A 571 -8.08 -10.55 -7.29
CA TYR A 571 -6.99 -10.63 -6.32
C TYR A 571 -6.92 -9.33 -5.50
N ASP A 572 -6.11 -9.33 -4.44
CA ASP A 572 -5.87 -8.13 -3.64
C ASP A 572 -4.52 -8.20 -2.91
N CYS A 573 -4.41 -8.93 -1.79
CA CYS A 573 -3.22 -8.86 -0.94
C CYS A 573 -1.96 -9.49 -1.53
N GLU A 574 -2.12 -10.45 -2.46
CA GLU A 574 -1.06 -11.33 -2.99
C GLU A 574 -0.17 -12.02 -1.93
N LYS A 575 -0.67 -12.11 -0.70
CA LYS A 575 0.04 -12.62 0.49
C LYS A 575 -0.65 -13.82 1.15
N GLY A 576 -1.74 -14.33 0.58
CA GLY A 576 -2.35 -15.57 1.05
C GLY A 576 -3.26 -15.46 2.28
N PHE A 577 -3.65 -14.24 2.70
CA PHE A 577 -4.56 -14.05 3.85
C PHE A 577 -5.91 -13.41 3.50
N CYS A 578 -6.07 -12.78 2.33
CA CYS A 578 -7.30 -12.06 1.99
C CYS A 578 -8.38 -12.93 1.31
N GLY A 579 -8.02 -14.08 0.75
CA GLY A 579 -8.95 -14.99 0.06
C GLY A 579 -9.51 -14.51 -1.30
N SER A 580 -9.21 -13.30 -1.77
CA SER A 580 -9.78 -12.77 -3.03
C SER A 580 -9.43 -13.58 -4.27
N CYS A 581 -8.26 -14.21 -4.27
CA CYS A 581 -7.78 -15.02 -5.39
C CYS A 581 -8.22 -16.49 -5.28
N GLU A 582 -9.22 -16.80 -4.45
CA GLU A 582 -9.73 -18.16 -4.34
C GLU A 582 -10.24 -18.64 -5.70
N THR A 583 -9.70 -19.76 -6.15
CA THR A 583 -10.05 -20.37 -7.43
C THR A 583 -10.47 -21.82 -7.20
N ARG A 584 -11.55 -22.25 -7.86
CA ARG A 584 -12.01 -23.64 -7.78
C ARG A 584 -11.07 -24.56 -8.57
N VAL A 585 -10.73 -25.68 -7.96
CA VAL A 585 -9.91 -26.75 -8.55
C VAL A 585 -10.84 -27.83 -9.09
N LEU A 586 -10.64 -28.21 -10.35
CA LEU A 586 -11.39 -29.26 -11.05
C LEU A 586 -10.62 -30.59 -11.07
N GLU A 587 -9.29 -30.53 -11.14
CA GLU A 587 -8.41 -31.70 -11.15
C GLU A 587 -7.02 -31.35 -10.56
N GLY A 588 -6.37 -32.34 -9.95
CA GLY A 588 -5.04 -32.22 -9.33
C GLY A 588 -5.07 -31.93 -7.83
N THR A 589 -3.90 -31.90 -7.20
CA THR A 589 -3.76 -31.67 -5.74
C THR A 589 -3.02 -30.36 -5.48
N PRO A 590 -3.67 -29.34 -4.88
CA PRO A 590 -3.01 -28.11 -4.47
C PRO A 590 -1.91 -28.34 -3.44
N ASP A 591 -0.87 -27.51 -3.49
CA ASP A 591 0.08 -27.28 -2.40
C ASP A 591 -0.33 -25.98 -1.70
N HIS A 592 -1.11 -26.10 -0.62
CA HIS A 592 -1.70 -24.98 0.10
C HIS A 592 -0.65 -24.22 0.90
N ARG A 593 -0.58 -22.91 0.67
CA ARG A 593 0.36 -21.98 1.35
C ARG A 593 -0.34 -20.74 1.90
N ASP A 594 -1.67 -20.79 1.94
CA ASP A 594 -2.52 -19.73 2.46
C ASP A 594 -2.89 -19.95 3.92
N GLU A 595 -3.32 -18.88 4.57
CA GLU A 595 -3.84 -18.88 5.96
C GLU A 595 -5.37 -18.75 5.99
N VAL A 596 -6.04 -18.87 4.83
CA VAL A 596 -7.48 -18.63 4.69
C VAL A 596 -8.26 -19.92 4.87
N LEU A 597 -7.87 -20.98 4.17
CA LEU A 597 -8.55 -22.27 4.22
C LEU A 597 -8.13 -23.02 5.48
N SER A 598 -9.10 -23.56 6.22
CA SER A 598 -8.83 -24.47 7.34
C SER A 598 -8.18 -25.78 6.86
N GLU A 599 -7.50 -26.49 7.76
CA GLU A 599 -6.89 -27.80 7.42
C GLU A 599 -7.90 -28.78 6.80
N ALA A 600 -9.15 -28.75 7.27
CA ALA A 600 -10.22 -29.58 6.74
C ALA A 600 -10.62 -29.17 5.31
N GLU A 601 -10.67 -27.88 5.00
CA GLU A 601 -10.94 -27.35 3.67
C GLU A 601 -9.80 -27.63 2.70
N GLN A 602 -8.55 -27.40 3.13
CA GLN A 602 -7.34 -27.71 2.37
C GLN A 602 -7.28 -29.21 2.02
N ALA A 603 -7.62 -30.09 2.97
CA ALA A 603 -7.66 -31.54 2.74
C ALA A 603 -8.69 -31.95 1.67
N THR A 604 -9.71 -31.12 1.38
CA THR A 604 -10.66 -31.42 0.29
C THR A 604 -10.07 -31.17 -1.10
N GLY A 605 -9.07 -30.29 -1.22
CA GLY A 605 -8.47 -29.88 -2.50
C GLY A 605 -9.43 -29.24 -3.50
N ARG A 606 -10.58 -28.72 -3.06
CA ARG A 606 -11.64 -28.17 -3.95
C ARG A 606 -11.39 -26.73 -4.41
N SER A 607 -10.59 -25.96 -3.67
CA SER A 607 -10.21 -24.60 -4.02
C SER A 607 -8.74 -24.35 -3.70
N ILE A 608 -8.19 -23.26 -4.22
CA ILE A 608 -6.80 -22.88 -4.06
C ILE A 608 -6.66 -21.36 -4.05
N MET A 609 -5.78 -20.82 -3.21
CA MET A 609 -5.39 -19.41 -3.24
C MET A 609 -4.21 -19.21 -4.20
N ILE A 610 -4.52 -18.86 -5.45
CA ILE A 610 -3.53 -18.87 -6.55
C ILE A 610 -2.39 -17.85 -6.40
N CYS A 611 -2.52 -16.86 -5.50
CA CYS A 611 -1.45 -15.88 -5.29
C CYS A 611 -0.24 -16.44 -4.52
N VAL A 612 -0.43 -17.51 -3.73
CA VAL A 612 0.64 -18.07 -2.89
C VAL A 612 0.80 -19.58 -3.05
N SER A 613 -0.29 -20.29 -3.33
CA SER A 613 -0.32 -21.75 -3.37
C SER A 613 0.23 -22.31 -4.70
N ARG A 614 0.69 -23.57 -4.67
CA ARG A 614 1.26 -24.28 -5.83
C ARG A 614 0.53 -25.60 -6.07
N SER A 615 1.20 -26.58 -6.68
CA SER A 615 0.67 -27.92 -6.91
C SER A 615 1.58 -29.01 -6.36
N CYS A 616 0.97 -30.01 -5.73
CA CYS A 616 1.62 -31.29 -5.42
C CYS A 616 1.66 -32.23 -6.64
N THR A 617 0.86 -31.97 -7.67
CA THR A 617 0.77 -32.78 -8.90
C THR A 617 1.45 -32.08 -10.08
N PRO A 618 1.87 -32.82 -11.13
CA PRO A 618 2.46 -32.19 -12.32
C PRO A 618 1.50 -31.26 -13.09
N LYS A 619 0.19 -31.41 -12.87
CA LYS A 619 -0.87 -30.62 -13.49
C LYS A 619 -1.97 -30.28 -12.49
N LEU A 620 -2.49 -29.06 -12.56
CA LEU A 620 -3.79 -28.65 -11.99
C LEU A 620 -4.73 -28.23 -13.12
N VAL A 621 -6.04 -28.43 -12.91
CA VAL A 621 -7.10 -27.87 -13.76
C VAL A 621 -7.93 -26.93 -12.90
N LEU A 622 -8.04 -25.67 -13.32
CA LEU A 622 -8.77 -24.61 -12.60
C LEU A 622 -10.02 -24.22 -13.39
N ASP A 623 -11.09 -23.84 -12.68
CA ASP A 623 -12.34 -23.35 -13.28
C ASP A 623 -12.24 -21.88 -13.71
N LEU A 624 -11.32 -21.61 -14.64
CA LEU A 624 -10.96 -20.27 -15.14
C LEU A 624 -10.96 -20.17 -16.66
#